data_AF-A0AAV8WPK7-F1
#
_entry.id   AF-A0AAV8WPK7-F1
#
_cell.length_a   1.000
_cell.length_b   1.000
_cell.length_c   1.000
_cell.angle_alpha   90.00
_cell.angle_beta   90.00
_cell.angle_gamma   90.00
#
_symmetry.space_group_name_H-M   'P 1'
#
loop_
_entity.id
_entity.type
_entity.pdbx_description
1 polymer ?
#
loop_
_entity_poly.entity_id
_entity_poly.type
_entity_poly.pdbx_seq_one_letter_code
_entity_poly.pdbx_strand_id
1 'polypeptide(L)'
;MKDDIKNSQEPTSQHCTIAVDLQQVIFIPSLTHGDMFYLRQLSVFNLGIHIGDTNQAFMCLWHEGTTGRGGNEIASCVLKVLRANATNKKILNLWTDNCIGQNKNKMMLLALILLVKEGTLDEIHHKYLVKGHSYLPCDRDFAFIE
;
A
#
# COMPACT_ATOMS: atom_id res chain seq x y z
N MET A 1 0.07 -14.09 6.78
CA MET A 1 1.03 -13.12 6.21
C MET A 1 2.44 -13.68 6.08
N LYS A 2 3.14 -14.05 7.17
CA LYS A 2 4.52 -14.57 7.09
C LYS A 2 4.63 -15.79 6.16
N ASP A 3 3.69 -16.72 6.26
CA ASP A 3 3.65 -17.90 5.39
C ASP A 3 3.37 -17.54 3.93
N ASP A 4 2.47 -16.57 3.68
CA ASP A 4 2.18 -16.08 2.32
C ASP A 4 3.39 -15.37 1.69
N ILE A 5 4.17 -14.61 2.48
CA ILE A 5 5.40 -13.97 2.00
C ILE A 5 6.44 -15.05 1.66
N LYS A 6 6.63 -16.03 2.55
CA LYS A 6 7.56 -17.14 2.33
C LYS A 6 7.17 -17.92 1.07
N ASN A 7 5.90 -18.29 0.93
CA ASN A 7 5.38 -18.96 -0.26
C ASN A 7 5.55 -18.10 -1.51
N SER A 8 5.48 -16.77 -1.40
CA SER A 8 5.73 -15.87 -2.51
C SER A 8 7.19 -15.79 -2.92
N GLN A 9 8.15 -16.20 -2.09
CA GLN A 9 9.58 -16.16 -2.43
C GLN A 9 10.08 -17.47 -3.05
N GLU A 10 9.28 -18.54 -2.98
CA GLU A 10 9.63 -19.82 -3.58
C GLU A 10 9.60 -19.72 -5.12
N PRO A 11 10.62 -20.24 -5.84
CA PRO A 11 10.75 -20.11 -7.29
C PRO A 11 9.68 -20.89 -8.07
N THR A 12 9.04 -21.88 -7.44
CA THR A 12 7.95 -22.69 -8.01
C THR A 12 6.57 -22.07 -7.77
N SER A 13 6.47 -21.02 -6.97
CA SER A 13 5.20 -20.46 -6.54
C SER A 13 4.62 -19.50 -7.57
N GLN A 14 3.34 -19.67 -7.87
CA GLN A 14 2.55 -18.76 -8.71
C GLN A 14 1.92 -17.61 -7.92
N HIS A 15 2.15 -17.56 -6.60
CA HIS A 15 1.61 -16.54 -5.72
C HIS A 15 2.59 -15.37 -5.55
N CYS A 16 2.13 -14.15 -5.78
CA CYS A 16 2.77 -12.93 -5.33
C CYS A 16 2.07 -12.46 -4.05
N THR A 17 2.84 -12.04 -3.05
CA THR A 17 2.29 -11.42 -1.83
C THR A 17 2.67 -9.96 -1.77
N ILE A 18 1.68 -9.07 -1.63
CA ILE A 18 1.87 -7.63 -1.49
C ILE A 18 1.24 -7.16 -0.19
N ALA A 19 1.93 -6.27 0.50
CA ALA A 19 1.41 -5.53 1.65
C ALA A 19 1.20 -4.07 1.26
N VAL A 20 0.09 -3.48 1.71
CA VAL A 20 -0.23 -2.08 1.46
C VAL A 20 -0.60 -1.41 2.77
N ASP A 21 0.05 -0.28 3.05
CA ASP A 21 -0.21 0.51 4.24
C ASP A 21 -0.06 2.02 3.96
N LEU A 22 -0.79 2.84 4.72
CA LEU A 22 -0.66 4.29 4.64
C LEU A 22 0.09 4.80 5.87
N GLN A 23 1.26 5.41 5.63
CA GLN A 23 2.08 5.99 6.69
C GLN A 23 1.34 7.12 7.42
N GLN A 24 1.76 7.41 8.65
CA GLN A 24 1.37 8.63 9.34
C GLN A 24 1.63 9.86 8.45
N VAL A 25 0.74 10.86 8.54
CA VAL A 25 0.85 12.09 7.75
C VAL A 25 2.19 12.76 8.00
N ILE A 26 2.92 13.02 6.92
CA ILE A 26 4.19 13.73 6.92
C ILE A 26 3.87 15.22 6.79
N PHE A 27 4.42 16.05 7.66
CA PHE A 27 4.24 17.50 7.60
C PHE A 27 5.48 18.17 7.03
N ILE A 28 5.30 18.98 5.99
CA ILE A 28 6.37 19.79 5.40
C ILE A 28 6.03 21.29 5.42
N PRO A 29 7.03 22.17 5.60
CA PRO A 29 8.43 21.87 5.92
C PRO A 29 8.61 21.31 7.35
N SER A 30 9.61 20.45 7.54
CA SER A 30 10.02 19.97 8.87
C SER A 30 10.98 20.99 9.48
N LEU A 31 10.47 21.77 10.43
CA LEU A 31 11.21 22.84 11.09
C LEU A 31 11.27 22.55 12.60
N THR A 32 12.39 22.92 13.23
CA THR A 32 12.64 22.62 14.66
C THR A 32 12.25 23.76 15.60
N HIS A 33 11.83 24.91 15.09
CA HIS A 33 11.46 26.08 15.90
C HIS A 33 9.98 26.07 16.29
N GLY A 34 9.69 26.60 17.49
CA GLY A 34 8.36 26.53 18.11
C GLY A 34 7.24 27.24 17.35
N ASP A 35 7.55 28.27 16.56
CA ASP A 35 6.53 29.00 15.79
C ASP A 35 5.82 28.09 14.77
N MET A 36 6.47 27.02 14.34
CA MET A 36 5.88 26.00 13.47
C MET A 36 4.59 25.41 14.03
N PHE A 37 4.46 25.28 15.35
CA PHE A 37 3.26 24.76 16.00
C PHE A 37 2.01 25.61 15.73
N TYR A 38 2.20 26.90 15.49
CA TYR A 38 1.12 27.86 15.24
C TYR A 38 0.85 28.08 13.73
N LEU A 39 1.71 27.52 12.87
CA LEU A 39 1.57 27.65 11.42
C LEU A 39 0.95 26.39 10.82
N ARG A 40 0.18 26.56 9.75
CA ARG A 40 -0.38 25.43 9.01
C ARG A 40 0.72 24.77 8.18
N GLN A 41 1.08 23.55 8.53
CA GLN A 41 2.00 22.73 7.75
C GLN A 41 1.25 22.04 6.61
N LEU A 42 1.95 21.83 5.49
CA LEU A 42 1.41 21.09 4.35
C LEU A 42 1.41 19.60 4.67
N SER A 43 0.24 18.98 4.57
CA SER A 43 0.09 17.53 4.77
C SER A 43 0.50 16.77 3.52
N VAL A 44 1.42 15.83 3.69
CA VAL A 44 1.88 14.88 2.67
C VAL A 44 1.50 13.47 3.11
N PHE A 45 0.91 12.74 2.19
CA PHE A 45 0.49 11.36 2.36
C PHE A 45 1.47 10.45 1.61
N ASN A 46 1.86 9.35 2.26
CA ASN A 46 2.71 8.33 1.68
C ASN A 46 2.05 6.96 1.81
N LEU A 47 1.70 6.35 0.68
CA LEU A 47 1.23 4.97 0.62
C LEU A 47 2.38 4.04 0.25
N GLY A 48 2.71 3.13 1.17
CA GLY A 48 3.71 2.10 0.98
C GLY A 48 3.08 0.84 0.40
N ILE A 49 3.68 0.31 -0.66
CA ILE A 49 3.32 -0.96 -1.29
C ILE A 49 4.57 -1.83 -1.30
N HIS A 50 4.60 -2.86 -0.46
CA HIS A 50 5.71 -3.79 -0.35
C HIS A 50 5.43 -5.08 -1.11
N ILE A 51 6.31 -5.46 -2.03
CA ILE A 51 6.22 -6.69 -2.81
C ILE A 51 7.13 -7.74 -2.17
N GLY A 52 6.51 -8.78 -1.59
CA GLY A 52 7.25 -9.85 -0.91
C GLY A 52 8.05 -10.76 -1.84
N ASP A 53 7.71 -10.80 -3.14
CA ASP A 53 8.40 -11.61 -4.16
C ASP A 53 9.81 -11.07 -4.46
N THR A 54 9.92 -9.77 -4.74
CA THR A 54 11.19 -9.09 -5.07
C THR A 54 11.80 -8.36 -3.88
N ASN A 55 11.11 -8.32 -2.74
CA ASN A 55 11.41 -7.45 -1.59
C ASN A 55 11.57 -5.97 -1.98
N GLN A 56 10.85 -5.52 -3.01
CA GLN A 56 10.84 -4.12 -3.43
C GLN A 56 9.67 -3.38 -2.76
N ALA A 57 9.93 -2.14 -2.38
CA ALA A 57 8.93 -1.24 -1.82
C ALA A 57 8.69 -0.07 -2.76
N PHE A 58 7.42 0.25 -3.00
CA PHE A 58 6.98 1.40 -3.77
C PHE A 58 6.31 2.40 -2.83
N MET A 59 6.77 3.65 -2.89
CA MET A 59 6.25 4.75 -2.08
C MET A 59 5.50 5.72 -3.00
N CYS A 60 4.19 5.79 -2.81
CA CYS A 60 3.33 6.70 -3.56
C CYS A 60 3.10 7.95 -2.70
N LEU A 61 3.76 9.06 -3.04
CA LEU A 61 3.66 10.32 -2.33
C LEU A 61 2.74 11.31 -3.05
N TRP A 62 1.87 11.99 -2.29
CA TRP A 62 1.09 13.13 -2.76
C TRP A 62 0.76 14.08 -1.60
N HIS A 63 0.46 15.34 -1.90
CA HIS A 63 0.12 16.35 -0.88
C HIS A 63 -1.38 16.70 -0.89
N GLU A 64 -1.88 17.27 0.21
CA GLU A 64 -3.30 17.63 0.40
C GLU A 64 -3.85 18.57 -0.67
N GLY A 65 -2.99 19.41 -1.27
CA GLY A 65 -3.37 20.29 -2.38
C GLY A 65 -3.68 19.58 -3.71
N THR A 66 -3.22 18.34 -3.90
CA THR A 66 -3.51 17.56 -5.10
C THR A 66 -4.84 16.83 -4.95
N THR A 67 -4.99 16.12 -3.84
CA THR A 67 -6.21 15.37 -3.50
C THR A 67 -6.18 14.98 -2.02
N GLY A 68 -7.31 14.45 -1.53
CA GLY A 68 -7.44 13.92 -0.18
C GLY A 68 -6.73 12.59 0.03
N ARG A 69 -7.20 11.81 1.02
CA ARG A 69 -6.66 10.50 1.39
C ARG A 69 -7.74 9.41 1.41
N GLY A 70 -8.70 9.50 0.49
CA GLY A 70 -9.84 8.60 0.40
C GLY A 70 -9.52 7.31 -0.36
N GLY A 71 -10.52 6.43 -0.45
CA GLY A 71 -10.36 5.14 -1.12
C GLY A 71 -10.01 5.21 -2.62
N ASN A 72 -10.35 6.32 -3.31
CA ASN A 72 -9.99 6.50 -4.72
C ASN A 72 -8.48 6.68 -4.89
N GLU A 73 -7.87 7.50 -4.04
CA GLU A 73 -6.44 7.77 -4.06
C GLU A 73 -5.66 6.49 -3.78
N ILE A 74 -6.05 5.75 -2.74
CA ILE A 74 -5.44 4.47 -2.39
C ILE A 74 -5.57 3.46 -3.53
N ALA A 75 -6.77 3.29 -4.08
CA ALA A 75 -7.03 2.37 -5.19
C ALA A 75 -6.22 2.73 -6.43
N SER A 76 -6.13 4.02 -6.79
CA SER A 76 -5.34 4.47 -7.93
C SER A 76 -3.84 4.17 -7.78
N CYS A 77 -3.29 4.31 -6.57
CA CYS A 77 -1.90 3.97 -6.30
C CYS A 77 -1.65 2.47 -6.45
N VAL A 78 -2.54 1.65 -5.90
CA VAL A 78 -2.48 0.18 -6.03
C VAL A 78 -2.58 -0.25 -7.50
N LEU A 79 -3.51 0.31 -8.26
CA LEU A 79 -3.64 0.07 -9.70
C LEU A 79 -2.36 0.45 -10.46
N LYS A 80 -1.78 1.61 -10.14
CA LYS A 80 -0.55 2.10 -10.79
C LYS A 80 0.62 1.16 -10.57
N VAL A 81 0.84 0.69 -9.34
CA VAL A 81 1.94 -0.23 -9.04
C VAL A 81 1.71 -1.60 -9.67
N LEU A 82 0.50 -2.15 -9.58
CA LEU A 82 0.19 -3.47 -10.15
C LEU A 82 0.26 -3.49 -11.68
N ARG A 83 -0.13 -2.42 -12.35
CA ARG A 83 0.00 -2.28 -13.82
C ARG A 83 1.43 -2.06 -14.28
N ALA A 84 2.33 -1.58 -13.42
CA ALA A 84 3.73 -1.37 -13.76
C ALA A 84 4.55 -2.68 -13.82
N ASN A 85 3.90 -3.84 -13.95
CA ASN A 85 4.50 -5.18 -13.94
C ASN A 85 5.41 -5.42 -12.74
N ALA A 86 4.90 -5.05 -11.56
CA ALA A 86 5.53 -5.29 -10.26
C ALA A 86 5.82 -6.78 -9.98
N THR A 87 5.11 -7.71 -10.64
CA THR A 87 5.34 -9.15 -10.53
C THR A 87 5.04 -9.87 -11.85
N ASN A 88 5.71 -10.99 -12.08
CA ASN A 88 5.42 -11.91 -13.19
C ASN A 88 4.37 -12.98 -12.82
N LYS A 89 3.92 -12.99 -11.56
CA LYS A 89 3.02 -14.01 -11.02
C LYS A 89 1.55 -13.60 -11.19
N LYS A 90 0.69 -14.59 -11.42
CA LYS A 90 -0.72 -14.37 -11.80
C LYS A 90 -1.70 -14.36 -10.62
N ILE A 91 -1.33 -14.95 -9.48
CA ILE A 91 -2.18 -14.99 -8.28
C ILE A 91 -1.62 -14.01 -7.25
N LEU A 92 -2.44 -13.07 -6.78
CA LEU A 92 -2.03 -12.04 -5.83
C LEU A 92 -2.66 -12.24 -4.45
N ASN A 93 -1.84 -12.35 -3.42
CA ASN A 93 -2.22 -12.17 -2.02
C ASN A 93 -2.03 -10.70 -1.63
N LEU A 94 -3.10 -9.94 -1.54
CA LEU A 94 -3.08 -8.55 -1.12
C LEU A 94 -3.38 -8.45 0.38
N TRP A 95 -2.41 -8.03 1.18
CA TRP A 95 -2.55 -7.75 2.60
C TRP A 95 -2.74 -6.26 2.84
N THR A 96 -3.84 -5.88 3.50
CA THR A 96 -4.10 -4.50 3.90
C THR A 96 -4.47 -4.42 5.38
N ASP A 97 -4.35 -3.22 5.95
CA ASP A 97 -5.02 -2.91 7.22
C ASP A 97 -6.56 -3.03 7.08
N ASN A 98 -7.27 -2.99 8.20
CA ASN A 98 -8.73 -3.11 8.24
C ASN A 98 -9.43 -1.73 8.21
N CYS A 99 -8.79 -0.69 7.68
CA CYS A 99 -9.36 0.65 7.64
C CYS A 99 -10.44 0.75 6.56
N ILE A 100 -11.68 1.06 6.98
CA ILE A 100 -12.84 1.18 6.09
C ILE A 100 -12.66 2.33 5.09
N GLY A 101 -12.12 3.47 5.55
CA GLY A 101 -11.96 4.64 4.69
C GLY A 101 -10.96 4.45 3.55
N GLN A 102 -9.99 3.56 3.73
CA GLN A 102 -8.85 3.40 2.82
C GLN A 102 -8.92 2.09 2.05
N ASN A 103 -9.00 0.96 2.76
CA ASN A 103 -8.77 -0.36 2.20
C ASN A 103 -10.05 -1.20 2.09
N LYS A 104 -10.98 -1.06 3.05
CA LYS A 104 -12.24 -1.83 3.09
C LYS A 104 -13.42 -1.00 2.56
N ASN A 105 -13.34 -0.60 1.30
CA ASN A 105 -14.39 0.15 0.61
C ASN A 105 -14.64 -0.37 -0.81
N LYS A 106 -15.73 0.10 -1.42
CA LYS A 106 -16.14 -0.27 -2.78
C LYS A 106 -15.12 0.12 -3.86
N MET A 107 -14.35 1.20 -3.65
CA MET A 107 -13.42 1.70 -4.65
C MET A 107 -12.24 0.75 -4.81
N MET A 108 -11.69 0.28 -3.69
CA MET A 108 -10.69 -0.79 -3.67
C MET A 108 -11.21 -2.07 -4.32
N LEU A 109 -12.41 -2.54 -3.93
CA LEU A 109 -12.98 -3.75 -4.52
C LEU A 109 -13.15 -3.65 -6.04
N LEU A 110 -13.70 -2.53 -6.54
CA LEU A 110 -13.86 -2.29 -7.97
C LEU A 110 -12.52 -2.22 -8.70
N ALA A 111 -11.50 -1.61 -8.09
CA ALA A 111 -10.15 -1.56 -8.64
C ALA A 111 -9.52 -2.96 -8.76
N LEU A 112 -9.69 -3.83 -7.76
CA LEU A 112 -9.21 -5.21 -7.82
C LEU A 112 -9.94 -6.02 -8.91
N ILE A 113 -11.26 -5.86 -9.02
CA ILE A 113 -12.05 -6.51 -10.09
C ILE A 113 -11.58 -6.04 -11.48
N LEU A 114 -11.26 -4.75 -11.62
CA LEU A 114 -10.75 -4.21 -12.88
C LEU A 114 -9.44 -4.87 -13.30
N LEU A 115 -8.50 -5.08 -12.37
CA LEU A 115 -7.22 -5.76 -12.65
C LEU A 115 -7.40 -7.19 -13.14
N VAL A 116 -8.37 -7.92 -12.55
CA VAL A 116 -8.70 -9.28 -12.99
C VAL A 116 -9.32 -9.25 -14.38
N LYS A 117 -10.25 -8.32 -14.62
CA LYS A 117 -10.90 -8.17 -15.93
C LYS A 117 -9.91 -7.79 -17.05
N GLU A 118 -8.89 -6.99 -16.73
CA GLU A 118 -7.83 -6.60 -17.67
C GLU A 118 -6.84 -7.74 -17.97
N GLY A 119 -6.91 -8.86 -17.24
CA GLY A 119 -6.00 -10.00 -17.39
C GLY A 119 -4.59 -9.75 -16.82
N THR A 120 -4.42 -8.68 -16.03
CA THR A 120 -3.17 -8.42 -15.31
C THR A 120 -2.91 -9.54 -14.29
N LEU A 121 -3.96 -9.92 -13.55
CA LEU A 121 -3.95 -10.98 -12.55
C LEU A 121 -5.13 -11.93 -12.80
N ASP A 122 -4.95 -13.22 -12.53
CA ASP A 122 -6.01 -14.22 -12.72
C ASP A 122 -6.87 -14.34 -11.45
N GLU A 123 -6.24 -14.20 -10.28
CA GLU A 123 -6.91 -14.33 -8.99
C GLU A 123 -6.30 -13.37 -7.95
N ILE A 124 -7.16 -12.74 -7.14
CA ILE A 124 -6.75 -11.82 -6.07
C ILE A 124 -7.38 -12.24 -4.75
N HIS A 125 -6.55 -12.56 -3.77
CA HIS A 125 -6.93 -12.81 -2.38
C HIS A 125 -6.73 -11.53 -1.57
N HIS A 126 -7.80 -10.79 -1.34
CA HIS A 126 -7.75 -9.60 -0.47
C HIS A 126 -7.92 -10.01 0.99
N LYS A 127 -6.81 -9.97 1.74
CA LYS A 127 -6.70 -10.37 3.14
C LYS A 127 -6.53 -9.13 4.03
N TYR A 128 -7.24 -9.11 5.15
CA TYR A 128 -7.18 -8.03 6.13
C TYR A 128 -6.43 -8.47 7.37
N LEU A 129 -5.68 -7.55 7.99
CA LEU A 129 -5.10 -7.79 9.30
C LEU A 129 -6.17 -7.94 10.38
N VAL A 130 -5.98 -8.95 11.23
CA VAL A 130 -6.76 -9.14 12.46
C VAL A 130 -6.21 -8.19 13.53
N LYS A 131 -7.10 -7.58 14.33
CA LYS A 131 -6.70 -6.72 15.46
C LYS A 131 -5.68 -7.42 16.35
N GLY A 132 -4.57 -6.75 16.67
CA GLY A 132 -3.49 -7.26 17.51
C GLY A 132 -2.27 -7.81 16.73
N HIS A 133 -2.37 -7.96 15.41
CA HIS A 133 -1.22 -8.15 14.55
C HIS A 133 -0.82 -6.81 13.94
N SER A 134 0.24 -6.22 14.47
CA SER A 134 0.53 -4.79 14.29
C SER A 134 1.66 -4.45 13.34
N TYR A 135 2.20 -5.42 12.57
CA TYR A 135 3.39 -5.16 11.75
C TYR A 135 3.22 -5.64 10.32
N LEU A 136 3.14 -4.68 9.39
CA LEU A 136 3.26 -4.90 7.96
C LEU A 136 4.73 -4.71 7.55
N PRO A 137 5.21 -5.40 6.51
CA PRO A 137 6.52 -5.13 5.91
C PRO A 137 6.70 -3.65 5.56
N CYS A 138 5.62 -2.96 5.20
CA CYS A 138 5.59 -1.52 4.93
C CYS A 138 6.14 -0.69 6.10
N ASP A 139 5.91 -1.09 7.36
CA ASP A 139 6.42 -0.37 8.54
C ASP A 139 7.95 -0.31 8.56
N ARG A 140 8.61 -1.37 8.06
CA ARG A 140 10.06 -1.39 7.93
C ARG A 140 10.53 -0.43 6.84
N ASP A 141 9.80 -0.37 5.74
CA ASP A 141 10.14 0.48 4.61
C ASP A 141 9.94 1.97 4.97
N PHE A 142 8.91 2.30 5.75
CA PHE A 142 8.69 3.65 6.28
C PHE A 142 9.83 4.10 7.22
N ALA A 143 10.37 3.19 8.03
CA ALA A 143 11.48 3.49 8.94
C ALA A 143 12.79 3.87 8.23
N PHE A 144 12.92 3.64 6.92
CA PHE A 144 14.05 4.15 6.13
C PHE A 144 13.83 5.58 5.62
N ILE A 145 12.60 6.09 5.68
CA ILE A 145 12.20 7.41 5.21
C ILE A 145 12.11 8.40 6.37
N GLU A 146 11.69 7.94 7.54
CA GLU A 146 11.65 8.69 8.81
C GLU A 146 13.05 8.90 9.41
#